data_AF-A0A960ML42-F1
#
_entry.id   AF-A0A960ML42-F1
#
_cell.length_a   1.000
_cell.length_b   1.000
_cell.length_c   1.000
_cell.angle_alpha   90.00
_cell.angle_beta   90.00
_cell.angle_gamma   90.00
#
_symmetry.space_group_name_H-M   'P 1'
#
loop_
_entity.id
_entity.type
_entity.pdbx_description
1 polymer ?
#
loop_
_entity_poly.entity_id
_entity_poly.type
_entity_poly.pdbx_seq_one_letter_code
_entity_poly.pdbx_strand_id
1 'polypeptide(L)'
;MPTSLLERLIGVISEVTEKEKLDKAFLYLNKRRECLGLKALKYSLNKKQILTLYREGYAAVSQIEKQDRLRFWSTLPGGMNYISKHQVEQLSPRKVELLFKGWLKVFGVGIIEVNLNGVKLKFIPPEISLLKDLEKLSLSGNQLKGLPIELSNLSKLHSLNLNGNPILANRLAHV
;
A
#
# COMPACT_ATOMS: atom_id res chain seq x y z
N MET A 1 6.59 7.89 -26.93
CA MET A 1 5.52 7.28 -26.09
C MET A 1 6.16 6.17 -25.27
N PRO A 2 6.26 6.28 -23.93
CA PRO A 2 6.96 5.25 -23.14
C PRO A 2 6.09 3.98 -23.05
N THR A 3 6.64 2.86 -23.52
CA THR A 3 6.00 1.55 -23.71
C THR A 3 6.18 0.58 -22.55
N SER A 4 6.91 0.93 -21.47
CA SER A 4 7.07 0.04 -20.31
C SER A 4 6.72 0.67 -18.95
N LEU A 5 6.26 -0.18 -18.01
CA LEU A 5 5.99 0.17 -16.60
C LEU A 5 7.25 0.73 -15.91
N LEU A 6 8.43 0.34 -16.38
CA LEU A 6 9.74 0.84 -15.95
C LEU A 6 9.92 2.33 -16.32
N GLU A 7 9.58 2.74 -17.54
CA GLU A 7 9.67 4.14 -17.96
C GLU A 7 8.69 5.04 -17.21
N ARG A 8 7.52 4.52 -16.82
CA ARG A 8 6.52 5.25 -16.02
C ARG A 8 6.92 5.42 -14.54
N LEU A 9 7.70 4.49 -13.99
CA LEU A 9 8.27 4.62 -12.64
C LEU A 9 9.52 5.54 -12.62
N ILE A 10 10.15 5.75 -13.78
CA ILE A 10 11.42 6.50 -13.93
C ILE A 10 11.19 7.93 -14.45
N GLY A 11 9.96 8.31 -14.83
CA GLY A 11 9.61 9.56 -15.54
C GLY A 11 9.97 10.91 -14.88
N VAL A 12 10.80 10.93 -13.84
CA VAL A 12 11.36 12.15 -13.24
C VAL A 12 12.89 12.26 -13.47
N ILE A 13 13.58 11.27 -14.04
CA ILE A 13 15.04 11.34 -14.20
C ILE A 13 15.46 10.98 -15.63
N SER A 14 15.59 12.02 -16.45
CA SER A 14 16.44 12.03 -17.65
C SER A 14 17.91 11.78 -17.25
N GLU A 15 18.64 10.99 -18.05
CA GLU A 15 20.10 10.76 -17.99
C GLU A 15 20.65 9.86 -16.87
N VAL A 16 20.18 8.61 -16.76
CA VAL A 16 20.77 7.62 -15.83
C VAL A 16 20.99 6.28 -16.53
N THR A 17 22.14 5.65 -16.29
CA THR A 17 22.52 4.37 -16.92
C THR A 17 21.58 3.23 -16.50
N GLU A 18 21.48 2.16 -17.29
CA GLU A 18 20.68 0.96 -16.95
C GLU A 18 21.05 0.35 -15.58
N LYS A 19 22.32 0.47 -15.19
CA LYS A 19 22.84 0.04 -13.89
C LYS A 19 22.23 0.85 -12.75
N GLU A 20 22.21 2.17 -12.88
CA GLU A 20 21.65 3.06 -11.86
C GLU A 20 20.12 2.93 -11.75
N LYS A 21 19.42 2.62 -12.85
CA LYS A 21 17.99 2.29 -12.81
C LYS A 21 17.74 1.01 -12.00
N LEU A 22 18.57 -0.02 -12.22
CA LEU A 22 18.54 -1.27 -11.47
C LEU A 22 18.84 -1.05 -9.98
N ASP A 23 19.84 -0.23 -9.66
CA ASP A 23 20.22 0.10 -8.27
C ASP A 23 19.10 0.84 -7.54
N LYS A 24 18.46 1.83 -8.19
CA LYS A 24 17.29 2.54 -7.63
C LYS A 24 16.10 1.60 -7.42
N ALA A 25 15.82 0.73 -8.38
CA ALA A 25 14.75 -0.25 -8.28
C ALA A 25 15.01 -1.29 -7.17
N PHE A 26 16.26 -1.71 -7.01
CA PHE A 26 16.71 -2.62 -5.95
C PHE A 26 16.61 -1.98 -4.56
N LEU A 27 17.09 -0.75 -4.42
CA LEU A 27 16.98 0.03 -3.19
C LEU A 27 15.51 0.25 -2.80
N TYR A 28 14.68 0.64 -3.77
CA TYR A 28 13.24 0.81 -3.58
C TYR A 28 12.57 -0.49 -3.08
N LEU A 29 12.86 -1.62 -3.74
CA LEU A 29 12.31 -2.90 -3.32
C LEU A 29 12.80 -3.32 -1.94
N ASN A 30 14.09 -3.18 -1.62
CA ASN A 30 14.60 -3.56 -0.31
C ASN A 30 13.99 -2.69 0.80
N LYS A 31 13.85 -1.38 0.57
CA LYS A 31 13.14 -0.48 1.50
C LYS A 31 11.69 -0.94 1.71
N ARG A 32 11.00 -1.33 0.64
CA ARG A 32 9.61 -1.82 0.70
C ARG A 32 9.51 -3.21 1.36
N ARG A 33 10.49 -4.09 1.13
CA ARG A 33 10.60 -5.42 1.77
C ARG A 33 10.88 -5.31 3.26
N GLU A 34 11.77 -4.42 3.67
CA GLU A 34 12.04 -4.08 5.07
C GLU A 34 10.76 -3.59 5.74
N CYS A 35 10.05 -2.64 5.12
CA CYS A 35 8.72 -2.21 5.55
C CYS A 35 7.69 -3.35 5.60
N LEU A 36 7.94 -4.50 4.97
CA LEU A 36 7.10 -5.69 5.01
C LEU A 36 7.69 -6.82 5.86
N GLY A 37 8.81 -6.62 6.55
CA GLY A 37 9.50 -7.64 7.35
C GLY A 37 10.00 -8.83 6.53
N LEU A 38 10.20 -8.65 5.23
CA LEU A 38 10.75 -9.65 4.33
C LEU A 38 12.28 -9.54 4.31
N LYS A 39 12.99 -10.67 4.20
CA LYS A 39 14.47 -10.68 4.12
C LYS A 39 14.96 -9.79 2.96
N ALA A 40 15.96 -8.96 3.21
CA ALA A 40 16.59 -8.13 2.17
C ALA A 40 17.18 -9.00 1.05
N LEU A 41 17.05 -8.52 -0.19
CA LEU A 41 17.72 -9.11 -1.35
C LEU A 41 19.23 -8.76 -1.28
N LYS A 42 20.12 -9.70 -1.64
CA LYS A 42 21.59 -9.49 -1.63
C LYS A 42 22.11 -9.11 -3.03
N TYR A 43 23.12 -8.23 -3.07
CA TYR A 43 23.67 -7.64 -4.31
C TYR A 43 24.68 -8.53 -5.07
N SER A 44 25.01 -9.72 -4.55
CA SER A 44 25.96 -10.66 -5.20
C SER A 44 25.33 -11.60 -6.23
N LEU A 45 24.13 -11.28 -6.71
CA LEU A 45 23.34 -12.13 -7.60
C LEU A 45 23.49 -11.63 -9.04
N ASN A 46 23.53 -12.53 -10.03
CA ASN A 46 23.66 -12.13 -11.43
C ASN A 46 22.39 -11.37 -11.91
N LYS A 47 22.48 -10.61 -13.01
CA LYS A 47 21.37 -9.78 -13.53
C LYS A 47 20.05 -10.56 -13.65
N LYS A 48 20.09 -11.83 -14.07
CA LYS A 48 18.90 -12.71 -14.19
C LYS A 48 18.32 -13.08 -12.82
N GLN A 49 19.15 -13.39 -11.84
CA GLN A 49 18.75 -13.66 -10.45
C GLN A 49 18.16 -12.40 -9.79
N ILE A 50 18.77 -11.22 -10.00
CA ILE A 50 18.23 -9.95 -9.52
C ILE A 50 16.86 -9.67 -10.13
N LEU A 51 16.71 -9.82 -11.45
CA LEU A 51 15.43 -9.64 -12.15
C LEU A 51 14.34 -10.62 -11.65
N THR A 52 14.74 -11.85 -11.33
CA THR A 52 13.81 -12.87 -10.81
C THR A 52 13.36 -12.51 -9.40
N LEU A 53 14.30 -12.22 -8.50
CA LEU A 53 14.00 -11.78 -7.14
C LEU A 53 13.25 -10.45 -7.10
N TYR A 54 13.51 -9.56 -8.05
CA TYR A 54 12.75 -8.33 -8.24
C TYR A 54 11.29 -8.65 -8.57
N ARG A 55 11.04 -9.55 -9.54
CA ARG A 55 9.68 -9.97 -9.92
C ARG A 55 8.95 -10.65 -8.77
N GLU A 56 9.60 -11.59 -8.08
CA GLU A 56 9.03 -12.32 -6.95
C GLU A 56 8.78 -11.40 -5.74
N GLY A 57 9.72 -10.52 -5.44
CA GLY A 57 9.59 -9.53 -4.37
C GLY A 57 8.46 -8.55 -4.65
N TYR A 58 8.39 -8.01 -5.87
CA TYR A 58 7.31 -7.14 -6.32
C TYR A 58 5.95 -7.86 -6.29
N ALA A 59 5.90 -9.11 -6.74
CA ALA A 59 4.68 -9.92 -6.69
C ALA A 59 4.22 -10.14 -5.24
N ALA A 60 5.11 -10.51 -4.32
CA ALA A 60 4.77 -10.69 -2.92
C ALA A 60 4.24 -9.40 -2.27
N VAL A 61 4.94 -8.27 -2.48
CA VAL A 61 4.52 -6.94 -1.98
C VAL A 61 3.13 -6.57 -2.51
N SER A 62 2.94 -6.67 -3.82
CA SER A 62 1.68 -6.30 -4.48
C SER A 62 0.52 -7.18 -4.04
N GLN A 63 0.73 -8.45 -3.70
CA GLN A 63 -0.32 -9.31 -3.15
C GLN A 63 -0.71 -8.91 -1.73
N ILE A 64 0.24 -8.55 -0.88
CA ILE A 64 -0.10 -8.04 0.46
C ILE A 64 -0.92 -6.74 0.28
N GLU A 65 -0.48 -5.83 -0.57
CA GLU A 65 -1.18 -4.57 -0.94
C GLU A 65 -2.58 -4.76 -1.47
N LYS A 66 -2.77 -5.79 -2.29
CA LYS A 66 -4.10 -6.21 -2.70
C LYS A 66 -4.94 -6.64 -1.50
N GLN A 67 -4.42 -7.49 -0.62
CA GLN A 67 -5.18 -8.04 0.51
C GLN A 67 -5.60 -6.97 1.52
N ASP A 68 -4.72 -6.04 1.87
CA ASP A 68 -5.08 -4.97 2.80
C ASP A 68 -6.05 -3.97 2.18
N ARG A 69 -5.97 -3.69 0.87
CA ARG A 69 -7.03 -2.95 0.16
C ARG A 69 -8.37 -3.67 0.21
N LEU A 70 -8.40 -4.98 -0.01
CA LEU A 70 -9.64 -5.77 0.06
C LEU A 70 -10.24 -5.74 1.47
N ARG A 71 -9.41 -5.92 2.51
CA ARG A 71 -9.84 -5.81 3.91
C ARG A 71 -10.41 -4.44 4.22
N PHE A 72 -9.67 -3.38 3.86
CA PHE A 72 -10.15 -2.01 4.02
C PHE A 72 -11.48 -1.82 3.31
N TRP A 73 -11.56 -2.19 2.04
CA TRP A 73 -12.75 -2.00 1.24
C TRP A 73 -13.94 -2.77 1.81
N SER A 74 -13.73 -3.99 2.29
CA SER A 74 -14.80 -4.83 2.85
C SER A 74 -15.46 -4.25 4.10
N THR A 75 -14.77 -3.39 4.87
CA THR A 75 -15.33 -2.75 6.07
C THR A 75 -16.10 -1.47 5.74
N LEU A 76 -15.96 -0.93 4.53
CA LEU A 76 -16.68 0.27 4.12
C LEU A 76 -18.13 -0.07 3.75
N PRO A 77 -19.10 0.85 4.00
CA PRO A 77 -20.49 0.67 3.60
C PRO A 77 -20.62 0.33 2.12
N GLY A 78 -21.26 -0.80 1.80
CA GLY A 78 -21.44 -1.27 0.41
C GLY A 78 -20.18 -1.84 -0.26
N GLY A 79 -19.02 -1.78 0.40
CA GLY A 79 -17.75 -2.26 -0.15
C GLY A 79 -17.72 -3.76 -0.35
N MET A 80 -18.14 -4.54 0.65
CA MET A 80 -18.26 -6.00 0.53
C MET A 80 -19.19 -6.41 -0.62
N ASN A 81 -20.35 -5.76 -0.74
CA ASN A 81 -21.29 -6.01 -1.85
C ASN A 81 -20.65 -5.74 -3.22
N TYR A 82 -19.89 -4.65 -3.36
CA TYR A 82 -19.20 -4.33 -4.61
C TYR A 82 -18.13 -5.38 -4.94
N ILE A 83 -17.32 -5.76 -3.93
CA ILE A 83 -16.26 -6.76 -4.07
C ILE A 83 -16.83 -8.10 -4.56
N SER A 84 -17.87 -8.60 -3.90
CA SER A 84 -18.51 -9.88 -4.24
C SER A 84 -19.18 -9.82 -5.60
N LYS A 85 -19.97 -8.77 -5.88
CA LYS A 85 -20.71 -8.62 -7.15
C LYS A 85 -19.79 -8.59 -8.37
N HIS A 86 -18.61 -7.96 -8.25
CA HIS A 86 -17.67 -7.80 -9.36
C HIS A 86 -16.48 -8.76 -9.30
N GLN A 87 -16.50 -9.75 -8.39
CA GLN A 87 -15.45 -10.75 -8.21
C GLN A 87 -14.05 -10.12 -8.06
N VAL A 88 -13.97 -9.00 -7.33
CA VAL A 88 -12.75 -8.17 -7.25
C VAL A 88 -11.58 -8.96 -6.66
N GLU A 89 -11.85 -9.93 -5.78
CA GLU A 89 -10.85 -10.79 -5.16
C GLU A 89 -10.03 -11.61 -6.18
N GLN A 90 -10.59 -11.94 -7.34
CA GLN A 90 -9.92 -12.71 -8.38
C GLN A 90 -9.00 -11.83 -9.26
N LEU A 91 -9.10 -10.51 -9.14
CA LEU A 91 -8.37 -9.58 -10.01
C LEU A 91 -6.90 -9.43 -9.62
N SER A 92 -6.08 -8.96 -10.56
CA SER A 92 -4.68 -8.65 -10.28
C SER A 92 -4.57 -7.47 -9.29
N PRO A 93 -3.47 -7.35 -8.51
CA PRO A 93 -3.27 -6.26 -7.56
C PRO A 93 -3.49 -4.87 -8.15
N ARG A 94 -2.98 -4.63 -9.37
CA ARG A 94 -3.15 -3.36 -10.09
C ARG A 94 -4.60 -3.05 -10.42
N LYS A 95 -5.40 -4.06 -10.77
CA LYS A 95 -6.84 -3.87 -11.02
C LYS A 95 -7.58 -3.54 -9.72
N VAL A 96 -7.27 -4.24 -8.62
CA VAL A 96 -7.85 -3.95 -7.30
C VAL A 96 -7.51 -2.53 -6.85
N GLU A 97 -6.26 -2.09 -7.02
CA GLU A 97 -5.84 -0.71 -6.74
C GLU A 97 -6.69 0.32 -7.49
N LEU A 98 -6.82 0.17 -8.82
CA LEU A 98 -7.56 1.11 -9.65
C LEU A 98 -9.05 1.13 -9.29
N LEU A 99 -9.65 -0.04 -9.06
CA LEU A 99 -11.06 -0.15 -8.69
C LEU A 99 -11.33 0.41 -7.29
N PHE A 100 -10.48 0.10 -6.31
CA PHE A 100 -10.61 0.63 -4.96
C PHE A 100 -10.51 2.16 -4.96
N LYS A 101 -9.51 2.70 -5.67
CA LYS A 101 -9.36 4.16 -5.87
C LYS A 101 -10.59 4.78 -6.52
N GLY A 102 -11.10 4.17 -7.60
CA GLY A 102 -12.29 4.65 -8.30
C GLY A 102 -13.54 4.59 -7.42
N TRP A 103 -13.72 3.50 -6.68
CA TRP A 103 -14.83 3.31 -5.77
C TRP A 103 -14.83 4.36 -4.65
N LEU A 104 -13.69 4.59 -4.00
CA LEU A 104 -13.57 5.62 -2.96
C LEU A 104 -13.88 7.03 -3.46
N LYS A 105 -13.57 7.35 -4.72
CA LYS A 105 -13.94 8.66 -5.29
C LYS A 105 -15.45 8.86 -5.39
N VAL A 106 -16.21 7.79 -5.61
CA VAL A 106 -17.66 7.86 -5.82
C VAL A 106 -18.41 7.65 -4.52
N PHE A 107 -17.99 6.67 -3.72
CA PHE A 107 -18.71 6.20 -2.53
C PHE A 107 -18.02 6.57 -1.22
N GLY A 108 -16.83 7.17 -1.27
CA GLY A 108 -16.09 7.61 -0.08
C GLY A 108 -16.54 8.97 0.46
N VAL A 109 -17.30 9.74 -0.30
CA VAL A 109 -17.87 11.02 0.14
C VAL A 109 -18.90 10.77 1.23
N GLY A 110 -18.86 11.57 2.30
CA GLY A 110 -19.75 11.41 3.45
C GLY A 110 -19.37 10.28 4.42
N ILE A 111 -18.26 9.56 4.18
CA ILE A 111 -17.71 8.63 5.19
C ILE A 111 -17.01 9.44 6.27
N ILE A 112 -17.65 9.55 7.43
CA ILE A 112 -17.17 10.33 8.59
C ILE A 112 -16.34 9.47 9.54
N GLU A 113 -16.69 8.19 9.68
CA GLU A 113 -16.02 7.27 10.60
C GLU A 113 -15.69 5.95 9.91
N VAL A 114 -14.44 5.48 10.11
CA VAL A 114 -13.97 4.19 9.62
C VAL A 114 -13.41 3.39 10.78
N ASN A 115 -13.97 2.19 10.97
CA ASN A 115 -13.49 1.21 11.93
C ASN A 115 -12.81 0.05 11.20
N LEU A 116 -11.49 -0.04 11.38
CA LEU A 116 -10.61 -1.07 10.84
C LEU A 116 -9.94 -1.87 11.96
N ASN A 117 -10.55 -1.93 13.15
CA ASN A 117 -9.96 -2.63 14.29
C ASN A 117 -9.82 -4.13 14.00
N GLY A 118 -8.65 -4.71 14.29
CA GLY A 118 -8.44 -6.16 14.24
C GLY A 118 -8.48 -6.79 12.85
N VAL A 119 -8.51 -6.01 11.75
CA VAL A 119 -8.61 -6.55 10.38
C VAL A 119 -7.28 -7.03 9.79
N LYS A 120 -6.24 -7.14 10.64
CA LYS A 120 -4.92 -7.69 10.31
C LYS A 120 -4.17 -6.88 9.25
N LEU A 121 -4.44 -5.58 9.14
CA LEU A 121 -3.76 -4.70 8.18
C LEU A 121 -2.26 -4.62 8.48
N LYS A 122 -1.44 -4.64 7.43
CA LYS A 122 0.00 -4.41 7.48
C LYS A 122 0.36 -3.00 7.01
N PHE A 123 -0.47 -2.38 6.17
CA PHE A 123 -0.40 -0.96 5.82
C PHE A 123 -1.81 -0.40 5.55
N ILE A 124 -1.86 0.92 5.48
CA ILE A 124 -3.03 1.68 5.06
C ILE A 124 -2.78 2.11 3.60
N PRO A 125 -3.69 1.82 2.66
CA PRO A 125 -3.55 2.25 1.28
C PRO A 125 -3.55 3.80 1.17
N PRO A 126 -2.70 4.42 0.33
CA PRO A 126 -2.65 5.88 0.16
C PRO A 126 -3.96 6.50 -0.33
N GLU A 127 -4.82 5.68 -0.94
CA GLU A 127 -6.17 6.05 -1.35
C GLU A 127 -7.07 6.48 -0.17
N ILE A 128 -6.68 6.23 1.09
CA ILE A 128 -7.38 6.74 2.27
C ILE A 128 -7.58 8.26 2.22
N SER A 129 -6.64 9.00 1.61
CA SER A 129 -6.75 10.45 1.41
C SER A 129 -7.93 10.91 0.56
N LEU A 130 -8.65 9.98 -0.09
CA LEU A 130 -9.90 10.25 -0.80
C LEU A 130 -11.11 10.36 0.13
N LEU A 131 -11.03 9.88 1.37
CA LEU A 131 -12.06 10.03 2.38
C LEU A 131 -12.01 11.43 3.01
N LYS A 132 -12.36 12.46 2.22
CA LYS A 132 -12.22 13.88 2.59
C LYS A 132 -13.06 14.31 3.79
N ASP A 133 -14.11 13.55 4.09
CA ASP A 133 -15.01 13.80 5.22
C ASP A 133 -14.64 13.00 6.48
N LEU A 134 -13.56 12.22 6.44
CA LEU A 134 -13.17 11.35 7.54
C LEU A 134 -12.73 12.16 8.76
N GLU A 135 -13.41 11.94 9.87
CA GLU A 135 -13.16 12.58 11.17
C GLU A 135 -12.58 11.61 12.19
N LYS A 136 -12.97 10.34 12.12
CA LYS A 136 -12.56 9.29 13.06
C LYS A 136 -12.04 8.06 12.34
N LEU A 137 -10.84 7.62 12.70
CA LEU A 137 -10.19 6.44 12.15
C LEU A 137 -9.70 5.52 13.27
N SER A 138 -10.31 4.35 13.38
CA SER A 138 -9.91 3.31 14.35
C SER A 138 -9.13 2.20 13.64
N LEU A 139 -7.87 2.00 14.03
CA LEU A 139 -6.92 1.03 13.47
C LEU A 139 -6.33 0.12 14.54
N SER A 140 -7.02 -0.02 15.68
CA SER A 140 -6.52 -0.74 16.82
C SER A 140 -6.37 -2.24 16.54
N GLY A 141 -5.35 -2.89 17.10
CA GLY A 141 -5.17 -4.34 16.99
C GLY A 141 -4.77 -4.81 15.58
N ASN A 142 -4.08 -3.97 14.81
CA ASN A 142 -3.55 -4.33 13.49
C ASN A 142 -2.04 -4.65 13.56
N GLN A 143 -1.44 -4.93 12.40
CA GLN A 143 -0.02 -5.24 12.25
C GLN A 143 0.68 -4.15 11.43
N LEU A 144 0.25 -2.90 11.58
CA LEU A 144 0.75 -1.78 10.80
C LEU A 144 2.25 -1.62 10.99
N LYS A 145 2.97 -1.46 9.87
CA LYS A 145 4.43 -1.29 9.84
C LYS A 145 4.88 0.16 9.64
N GLY A 146 3.93 1.01 9.31
CA GLY A 146 4.08 2.42 9.01
C GLY A 146 2.72 3.03 8.68
N LEU A 147 2.71 4.36 8.62
CA LEU A 147 1.56 5.15 8.21
C LEU A 147 1.89 5.83 6.87
N PRO A 148 0.95 5.87 5.90
CA PRO A 148 1.16 6.57 4.64
C PRO A 148 1.18 8.09 4.90
N ILE A 149 2.02 8.82 4.17
CA ILE A 149 2.10 10.29 4.30
C ILE A 149 0.77 10.93 3.93
N GLU A 150 -0.02 10.29 3.07
CA GLU A 150 -1.34 10.70 2.64
C GLU A 150 -2.37 10.83 3.77
N LEU A 151 -2.14 10.28 4.96
CA LEU A 151 -2.95 10.57 6.14
C LEU A 151 -2.95 12.06 6.50
N SER A 152 -1.87 12.80 6.19
CA SER A 152 -1.82 14.25 6.41
C SER A 152 -2.80 15.04 5.54
N ASN A 153 -3.34 14.41 4.49
CA ASN A 153 -4.31 15.04 3.59
C ASN A 153 -5.76 14.93 4.09
N LEU A 154 -5.97 14.32 5.26
CA LEU A 154 -7.27 14.19 5.91
C LEU A 154 -7.48 15.35 6.89
N SER A 155 -7.81 16.53 6.35
CA SER A 155 -7.90 17.77 7.12
C SER A 155 -8.98 17.80 8.21
N LYS A 156 -9.98 16.90 8.14
CA LYS A 156 -11.04 16.77 9.14
C LYS A 156 -10.76 15.71 10.21
N LEU A 157 -9.71 14.90 10.05
CA LEU A 157 -9.40 13.81 10.97
C LEU A 157 -8.91 14.37 12.31
N HIS A 158 -9.72 14.21 13.36
CA HIS A 158 -9.39 14.65 14.73
C HIS A 158 -9.28 13.49 15.72
N SER A 159 -9.72 12.29 15.34
CA SER A 159 -9.59 11.09 16.16
C SER A 159 -8.90 9.96 15.39
N LEU A 160 -7.74 9.52 15.88
CA LEU A 160 -6.95 8.43 15.32
C LEU A 160 -6.52 7.46 16.43
N ASN A 161 -7.03 6.23 16.38
CA ASN A 161 -6.65 5.17 17.32
C ASN A 161 -5.71 4.15 16.67
N LEU A 162 -4.48 4.08 17.15
CA LEU A 162 -3.43 3.17 16.68
C LEU A 162 -3.02 2.10 17.71
N ASN A 163 -3.75 2.00 18.82
CA ASN A 163 -3.39 1.10 19.92
C ASN A 163 -3.29 -0.36 19.46
N GLY A 164 -2.31 -1.12 19.94
CA GLY A 164 -2.16 -2.52 19.54
C GLY A 164 -1.64 -2.68 18.10
N ASN A 165 -0.77 -1.77 17.64
CA ASN A 165 0.07 -1.94 16.46
C ASN A 165 1.55 -2.08 16.89
N PRO A 166 1.97 -3.25 17.40
CA PRO A 166 3.25 -3.40 18.11
C PRO A 166 4.48 -3.06 17.25
N ILE A 167 4.43 -3.37 15.95
CA ILE A 167 5.55 -3.08 15.04
C ILE A 167 5.70 -1.57 14.82
N LEU A 168 4.59 -0.85 14.64
CA LEU A 168 4.57 0.60 14.52
C LEU A 168 5.07 1.26 15.81
N ALA A 169 4.60 0.79 16.96
CA ALA A 169 4.98 1.32 18.28
C ALA A 169 6.50 1.24 18.51
N ASN A 170 7.12 0.10 18.16
CA ASN A 170 8.57 -0.06 18.29
C ASN A 170 9.35 0.92 17.40
N ARG A 171 8.86 1.24 16.19
CA ARG A 171 9.55 2.19 15.30
C ARG A 171 9.44 3.62 15.78
N LEU A 172 8.35 3.99 16.47
CA LEU A 172 8.16 5.32 17.03
C LEU A 172 8.91 5.50 18.37
N ALA A 173 9.11 4.43 19.13
CA ALA A 173 9.84 4.46 20.39
C ALA A 173 11.37 4.64 20.24
N HIS A 174 11.89 4.56 19.01
CA HIS A 174 13.31 4.71 18.69
C HIS A 174 13.62 5.96 17.83
N VAL A 175 12.67 6.91 17.73
CA VAL A 175 12.84 8.24 17.12
C VAL A 175 12.86 9.27 18.25
#